data_AF-A0A5B0P1D4-F1
#
_entry.id   AF-A0A5B0P1D4-F1
#
_cell.length_a   1.000
_cell.length_b   1.000
_cell.length_c   1.000
_cell.angle_alpha   90.00
_cell.angle_beta   90.00
_cell.angle_gamma   90.00
#
_symmetry.space_group_name_H-M   'P 1'
#
loop_
_entity.id
_entity.type
_entity.pdbx_description
1 polymer ?
#
loop_
_entity_poly.entity_id
_entity_poly.type
_entity_poly.pdbx_seq_one_letter_code
_entity_poly.pdbx_strand_id
1 'polypeptide(L)'
;MKAVHQHQLSDPSQWNASLAELPARQSEDGVIPAFFFAHGYPSVVFQSESAARRGLQSVGGPLHNFLKDFGPALMEKYRPKGIVVFSAHWESPSKEIKVTDYGDDQPLLYDYYGFPPEFYKARWHSNGSSELTQRVLACLKEAGMEASRTTRDEPRGRDGLVGPAPGLDHGVFIPFMLMFPEGNEKAFPDTCRSSLHGRLPGPGAKHPIRPSGRCSAPSRNLDPFGWRDHPHFRRFP
;
A
#
# COMPACT_ATOMS: atom_id res chain seq x y z
N MET A 1 -16.17 16.78 -13.96
CA MET A 1 -15.80 15.36 -13.95
C MET A 1 -14.27 15.28 -13.90
N LYS A 2 -13.67 14.62 -12.92
CA LYS A 2 -12.20 14.42 -12.91
C LYS A 2 -11.86 13.28 -13.87
N ALA A 3 -10.83 13.45 -14.68
CA ALA A 3 -10.32 12.37 -15.53
C ALA A 3 -9.79 11.24 -14.63
N VAL A 4 -10.28 10.03 -14.84
CA VAL A 4 -9.72 8.80 -14.27
C VAL A 4 -8.81 8.22 -15.34
N HIS A 5 -7.51 8.25 -15.11
CA HIS A 5 -6.55 7.62 -16.00
C HIS A 5 -6.42 6.14 -15.61
N GLN A 6 -6.99 5.24 -16.42
CA GLN A 6 -6.88 3.80 -16.23
C GLN A 6 -5.88 3.26 -17.27
N HIS A 7 -4.78 2.68 -16.80
CA HIS A 7 -3.75 2.13 -17.67
C HIS A 7 -3.77 0.61 -17.65
N GLN A 8 -3.70 0.01 -18.83
CA GLN A 8 -3.34 -1.40 -18.96
C GLN A 8 -1.82 -1.50 -18.85
N LEU A 9 -1.33 -2.34 -17.93
CA LEU A 9 0.10 -2.50 -17.66
C LEU A 9 0.86 -3.27 -18.76
N SER A 10 0.36 -3.32 -19.99
CA SER A 10 0.93 -4.13 -21.07
C SER A 10 1.98 -3.43 -21.93
N ASP A 11 2.06 -2.09 -21.89
CA ASP A 11 2.96 -1.31 -22.74
C ASP A 11 3.67 -0.17 -21.97
N PRO A 12 5.00 -0.25 -21.77
CA PRO A 12 5.76 0.77 -21.07
C PRO A 12 5.65 2.18 -21.63
N SER A 13 5.51 2.31 -22.95
CA SER A 13 5.43 3.62 -23.58
C SER A 13 4.16 4.37 -23.15
N GLN A 14 3.05 3.65 -22.94
CA GLN A 14 1.77 4.23 -22.57
C GLN A 14 1.75 4.75 -21.14
N TRP A 15 2.26 3.99 -20.16
CA TRP A 15 2.31 4.50 -18.79
C TRP A 15 3.34 5.61 -18.64
N ASN A 16 4.49 5.56 -19.33
CA ASN A 16 5.48 6.62 -19.27
C ASN A 16 4.95 7.95 -19.83
N ALA A 17 4.25 7.93 -20.97
CA ALA A 17 3.58 9.11 -21.51
C ALA A 17 2.55 9.67 -20.51
N SER A 18 1.75 8.79 -19.90
CA SER A 18 0.72 9.20 -18.95
C SER A 18 1.30 9.77 -17.65
N LEU A 19 2.41 9.22 -17.16
CA LEU A 19 3.16 9.77 -16.02
C LEU A 19 3.70 11.16 -16.35
N ALA A 20 4.16 11.40 -17.58
CA ALA A 20 4.60 12.70 -18.05
C ALA A 20 3.43 13.72 -18.13
N GLU A 21 2.23 13.28 -18.48
CA GLU A 21 1.02 14.13 -18.55
C GLU A 21 0.41 14.51 -17.19
N LEU A 22 0.76 13.81 -16.10
CA LEU A 22 0.23 14.14 -14.77
C LEU A 22 0.44 15.63 -14.42
N PRO A 23 -0.46 16.28 -13.68
CA PRO A 23 -0.31 17.69 -13.36
C PRO A 23 0.98 17.94 -12.56
N ALA A 24 1.76 18.95 -12.97
CA ALA A 24 2.93 19.37 -12.20
C ALA A 24 2.51 19.92 -10.83
N ARG A 25 3.39 19.74 -9.84
CA ARG A 25 3.24 20.39 -8.53
C ARG A 25 3.38 21.91 -8.72
N GLN A 26 2.30 22.66 -8.50
CA GLN A 26 2.29 24.11 -8.76
C GLN A 26 3.10 24.93 -7.76
N SER A 27 3.29 24.41 -6.55
CA SER A 27 4.09 25.02 -5.47
C SER A 27 4.63 23.94 -4.53
N GLU A 28 5.57 24.29 -3.64
CA GLU A 28 6.01 23.37 -2.59
C GLU A 28 4.89 22.94 -1.64
N ASP A 29 3.76 23.64 -1.57
CA ASP A 29 2.60 23.21 -0.79
C ASP A 29 1.47 22.66 -1.68
N GLY A 30 1.74 22.53 -2.98
CA GLY A 30 0.78 22.07 -3.97
C GLY A 30 0.36 20.62 -3.74
N VAL A 31 -0.90 20.34 -4.07
CA VAL A 31 -1.53 19.02 -3.92
C VAL A 31 -0.88 18.01 -4.86
N ILE A 32 -0.36 16.92 -4.30
CA ILE A 32 0.08 15.74 -5.05
C ILE A 32 -1.15 14.86 -5.31
N PRO A 33 -1.38 14.37 -6.55
CA PRO A 33 -2.48 13.46 -6.83
C PRO A 33 -2.41 12.17 -5.98
N ALA A 34 -3.57 11.60 -5.67
CA ALA A 34 -3.62 10.26 -5.10
C ALA A 34 -3.44 9.21 -6.20
N PHE A 35 -2.65 8.17 -5.91
CA PHE A 35 -2.36 7.09 -6.84
C PHE A 35 -2.88 5.76 -6.33
N PHE A 36 -3.37 4.93 -7.24
CA PHE A 36 -3.85 3.58 -6.96
C PHE A 36 -3.13 2.62 -7.90
N PHE A 37 -2.45 1.62 -7.34
CA PHE A 37 -1.74 0.60 -8.11
C PHE A 37 -1.85 -0.76 -7.41
N ALA A 38 -1.67 -1.82 -8.19
CA ALA A 38 -1.63 -3.17 -7.65
C ALA A 38 -0.33 -3.40 -6.87
N HIS A 39 -0.43 -4.05 -5.71
CA HIS A 39 0.75 -4.39 -4.92
C HIS A 39 1.45 -5.68 -5.39
N GLY A 40 0.68 -6.59 -6.01
CA GLY A 40 1.18 -7.84 -6.57
C GLY A 40 1.56 -8.87 -5.51
N TYR A 41 2.35 -9.87 -5.93
CA TYR A 41 2.88 -10.91 -5.05
C TYR A 41 4.37 -10.68 -4.81
N PRO A 42 4.98 -11.29 -3.79
CA PRO A 42 6.42 -11.15 -3.55
C PRO A 42 7.29 -11.57 -4.74
N SER A 43 6.78 -12.45 -5.61
CA SER A 43 7.42 -12.88 -6.85
C SER A 43 7.52 -11.81 -7.94
N VAL A 44 6.96 -10.61 -7.70
CA VAL A 44 7.19 -9.42 -8.53
C VAL A 44 8.60 -8.88 -8.27
N VAL A 45 9.16 -9.10 -7.08
CA VAL A 45 10.51 -8.66 -6.69
C VAL A 45 11.50 -9.81 -6.70
N PHE A 46 11.11 -10.95 -6.14
CA PHE A 46 12.01 -12.07 -5.91
C PHE A 46 11.92 -13.15 -6.98
N GLN A 47 13.06 -13.75 -7.30
CA GLN A 47 13.13 -14.95 -8.14
C GLN A 47 13.16 -16.20 -7.27
N SER A 48 12.43 -17.22 -7.67
CA SER A 48 12.50 -18.55 -7.07
C SER A 48 12.19 -19.61 -8.12
N GLU A 49 13.03 -20.65 -8.18
CA GLU A 49 12.77 -21.83 -9.00
C GLU A 49 11.42 -22.49 -8.64
N SER A 50 11.08 -22.52 -7.35
CA SER A 50 9.80 -23.06 -6.88
C SER A 50 8.63 -22.19 -7.35
N ALA A 51 8.76 -20.86 -7.27
CA ALA A 51 7.75 -19.94 -7.79
C ALA A 51 7.62 -20.04 -9.32
N ALA A 52 8.73 -20.14 -10.05
CA ALA A 52 8.76 -20.29 -11.50
C ALA A 52 8.06 -21.57 -11.96
N ARG A 53 8.36 -22.72 -11.33
CA ARG A 53 7.68 -24.00 -11.62
C ARG A 53 6.17 -23.97 -11.36
N ARG A 54 5.71 -23.09 -10.45
CA ARG A 54 4.29 -22.87 -10.13
C ARG A 54 3.63 -21.80 -11.01
N GLY A 55 4.35 -21.21 -11.97
CA GLY A 55 3.85 -20.10 -12.79
C GLY A 55 3.60 -18.82 -12.00
N LEU A 56 4.19 -18.68 -10.81
CA LEU A 56 4.03 -17.54 -9.93
C LEU A 56 5.13 -16.48 -10.11
N GLN A 57 6.16 -16.73 -10.91
CA GLN A 57 7.25 -15.79 -11.16
C GLN A 57 6.76 -14.60 -12.02
N SER A 58 6.99 -13.37 -11.56
CA SER A 58 6.53 -12.17 -12.27
C SER A 58 7.56 -11.03 -12.34
N VAL A 59 8.78 -11.24 -11.85
CA VAL A 59 9.94 -10.38 -12.15
C VAL A 59 10.07 -10.18 -13.66
N GLY A 60 10.24 -8.94 -14.09
CA GLY A 60 10.29 -8.53 -15.50
C GLY A 60 8.93 -8.43 -16.19
N GLY A 61 7.83 -8.79 -15.51
CA GLY A 61 6.48 -8.64 -16.03
C GLY A 61 5.96 -7.19 -16.00
N PRO A 62 4.75 -6.96 -16.58
CA PRO A 62 3.99 -5.72 -16.52
C PRO A 62 4.11 -4.88 -15.25
N LEU A 63 3.70 -5.45 -14.11
CA LEU A 63 3.66 -4.75 -12.83
C LEU A 63 5.08 -4.45 -12.30
N HIS A 64 6.03 -5.36 -12.51
CA HIS A 64 7.43 -5.14 -12.12
C HIS A 64 8.01 -3.92 -12.84
N ASN A 65 7.84 -3.85 -14.16
CA ASN A 65 8.37 -2.75 -14.96
C ASN A 65 7.68 -1.43 -14.64
N PHE A 66 6.34 -1.45 -14.51
CA PHE A 66 5.58 -0.28 -14.11
C PHE A 66 6.06 0.31 -12.77
N LEU A 67 6.23 -0.52 -11.73
CA LEU A 67 6.65 -0.03 -10.41
C LEU A 67 8.08 0.54 -10.42
N LYS A 68 8.98 -0.06 -11.22
CA LYS A 68 10.34 0.46 -11.41
C LYS A 68 10.37 1.82 -12.10
N ASP A 69 9.45 2.07 -13.03
CA ASP A 69 9.35 3.38 -13.70
C ASP A 69 8.59 4.40 -12.84
N PHE A 70 7.57 3.94 -12.12
CA PHE A 70 6.63 4.79 -11.39
C PHE A 70 7.27 5.50 -10.19
N GLY A 71 8.07 4.78 -9.38
CA GLY A 71 8.74 5.37 -8.22
C GLY A 71 9.65 6.55 -8.57
N PRO A 72 10.64 6.37 -9.48
CA PRO A 72 11.49 7.45 -9.96
C PRO A 72 10.71 8.62 -10.56
N ALA A 73 9.70 8.36 -11.39
CA ALA A 73 8.87 9.40 -11.97
C ALA A 73 8.11 10.21 -10.90
N LEU A 74 7.61 9.55 -9.85
CA LEU A 74 6.95 10.20 -8.71
C LEU A 74 7.93 11.11 -7.96
N MET A 75 9.15 10.62 -7.69
CA MET A 75 10.18 11.39 -6.99
C MET A 75 10.66 12.58 -7.79
N GLU A 76 10.90 12.41 -9.09
CA GLU A 76 11.33 13.49 -9.98
C GLU A 76 10.26 14.58 -10.08
N LYS A 77 9.00 14.19 -10.29
CA LYS A 77 7.92 15.12 -10.57
C LYS A 77 7.42 15.87 -9.34
N TYR A 78 7.30 15.17 -8.20
CA TYR A 78 6.63 15.73 -7.03
C TYR A 78 7.54 15.97 -5.85
N ARG A 79 8.69 15.27 -5.75
CA ARG A 79 9.59 15.32 -4.57
C ARG A 79 8.80 15.30 -3.25
N PRO A 80 7.97 14.25 -3.01
CA PRO A 80 7.20 14.17 -1.78
C PRO A 80 8.13 14.16 -0.58
N LYS A 81 7.79 14.90 0.48
CA LYS A 81 8.51 14.83 1.77
C LYS A 81 8.13 13.58 2.58
N GLY A 82 6.94 13.04 2.31
CA GLY A 82 6.49 11.78 2.89
C GLY A 82 5.39 11.13 2.07
N ILE A 83 5.21 9.83 2.26
CA ILE A 83 4.17 9.04 1.60
C ILE A 83 3.22 8.46 2.64
N VAL A 84 1.91 8.62 2.40
CA VAL A 84 0.85 7.94 3.14
C VAL A 84 0.28 6.83 2.25
N VAL A 85 0.46 5.58 2.66
CA VAL A 85 -0.03 4.41 1.92
C VAL A 85 -1.23 3.82 2.61
N PHE A 86 -2.29 3.50 1.86
CA PHE A 86 -3.40 2.70 2.34
C PHE A 86 -3.27 1.26 1.83
N SER A 87 -2.93 0.32 2.72
CA SER A 87 -2.77 -1.08 2.33
C SER A 87 -4.09 -1.86 2.46
N ALA A 88 -4.38 -2.67 1.45
CA ALA A 88 -5.49 -3.63 1.45
C ALA A 88 -5.23 -4.85 2.36
N HIS A 89 -3.98 -5.11 2.75
CA HIS A 89 -3.65 -6.25 3.64
C HIS A 89 -3.63 -5.88 5.11
N TRP A 90 -3.76 -4.60 5.44
CA TRP A 90 -3.84 -4.19 6.82
C TRP A 90 -5.27 -4.11 7.34
N GLU A 91 -5.81 -5.24 7.78
CA GLU A 91 -7.12 -5.32 8.45
C GLU A 91 -7.01 -5.41 9.99
N SER A 92 -7.79 -4.61 10.74
CA SER A 92 -7.85 -4.72 12.20
C SER A 92 -9.27 -5.08 12.64
N PRO A 93 -9.45 -5.88 13.71
CA PRO A 93 -10.76 -6.03 14.36
C PRO A 93 -11.24 -4.74 15.04
N SER A 94 -10.33 -3.77 15.25
CA SER A 94 -10.68 -2.45 15.77
C SER A 94 -11.65 -1.73 14.84
N LYS A 95 -12.51 -0.88 15.41
CA LYS A 95 -13.33 0.05 14.62
C LYS A 95 -12.56 1.30 14.21
N GLU A 96 -11.38 1.51 14.78
CA GLU A 96 -10.51 2.64 14.51
C GLU A 96 -9.61 2.37 13.30
N ILE A 97 -9.32 3.42 12.54
CA ILE A 97 -8.23 3.43 11.57
C ILE A 97 -6.89 3.35 12.32
N LYS A 98 -6.04 2.40 11.94
CA LYS A 98 -4.69 2.29 12.48
C LYS A 98 -3.69 3.00 11.58
N VAL A 99 -2.98 3.99 12.14
CA VAL A 99 -1.87 4.68 11.46
C VAL A 99 -0.56 4.11 12.02
N THR A 100 0.29 3.59 11.15
CA THR A 100 1.53 2.91 11.52
C THR A 100 2.71 3.86 11.49
N ASP A 101 3.42 3.85 12.61
CA ASP A 101 4.72 4.45 12.79
C ASP A 101 5.43 3.69 13.93
N TYR A 102 6.49 2.97 13.57
CA TYR A 102 7.31 2.19 14.49
C TYR A 102 8.68 2.85 14.79
N GLY A 103 8.87 4.11 14.38
CA GLY A 103 10.15 4.80 14.39
C GLY A 103 10.99 4.50 13.15
N ASP A 104 12.29 4.74 13.24
CA ASP A 104 13.26 4.38 12.20
C ASP A 104 13.40 2.87 12.08
N ASP A 105 13.78 2.42 10.88
CA ASP A 105 13.91 1.00 10.54
C ASP A 105 12.64 0.19 10.88
N GLN A 106 11.52 0.60 10.26
CA GLN A 106 10.22 -0.02 10.52
C GLN A 106 10.26 -1.52 10.19
N PRO A 107 9.73 -2.39 11.08
CA PRO A 107 9.70 -3.82 10.83
C PRO A 107 8.83 -4.16 9.61
N LEU A 108 9.05 -5.33 9.02
CA LEU A 108 8.23 -5.87 7.94
C LEU A 108 7.35 -7.01 8.46
N LEU A 109 6.08 -6.99 8.07
CA LEU A 109 5.11 -8.05 8.32
C LEU A 109 4.98 -8.95 7.09
N TYR A 110 5.49 -10.17 7.18
CA TYR A 110 5.41 -11.18 6.11
C TYR A 110 4.08 -11.94 6.15
N ASP A 111 3.05 -11.36 5.53
CA ASP A 111 1.66 -11.86 5.50
C ASP A 111 1.34 -12.75 4.27
N TYR A 112 2.31 -13.03 3.41
CA TYR A 112 2.20 -13.91 2.24
C TYR A 112 2.59 -15.37 2.54
N TYR A 113 1.86 -16.01 3.46
CA TYR A 113 2.15 -17.38 3.86
C TYR A 113 2.13 -18.39 2.69
N GLY A 114 2.96 -19.43 2.76
CA GLY A 114 3.02 -20.50 1.75
C GLY A 114 3.87 -20.18 0.51
N PHE A 115 4.47 -18.99 0.46
CA PHE A 115 5.55 -18.70 -0.48
C PHE A 115 6.86 -19.42 -0.10
N PRO A 116 7.81 -19.56 -1.03
CA PRO A 116 9.10 -20.18 -0.77
C PRO A 116 9.90 -19.48 0.37
N PRO A 117 10.66 -20.21 1.21
CA PRO A 117 11.39 -19.65 2.35
C PRO A 117 12.33 -18.48 2.01
N GLU A 118 12.90 -18.48 0.81
CA GLU A 118 13.77 -17.41 0.32
C GLU A 118 13.07 -16.03 0.29
N PHE A 119 11.74 -15.99 0.13
CA PHE A 119 11.00 -14.72 0.07
C PHE A 119 10.83 -14.04 1.44
N TYR A 120 11.08 -14.76 2.54
CA TYR A 120 11.04 -14.22 3.90
C TYR A 120 12.41 -13.66 4.35
N LYS A 121 13.43 -13.80 3.49
CA LYS A 121 14.75 -13.18 3.70
C LYS A 121 14.81 -11.76 3.14
N ALA A 122 13.76 -11.31 2.45
CA ALA A 122 13.61 -9.94 1.98
C ALA A 122 13.90 -8.93 3.08
N ARG A 123 14.61 -7.86 2.77
CA ARG A 123 14.79 -6.71 3.65
C ARG A 123 14.51 -5.45 2.86
N TRP A 124 13.88 -4.50 3.51
CA TRP A 124 13.58 -3.19 2.96
C TRP A 124 13.53 -2.21 4.12
N HIS A 125 14.49 -1.28 4.13
CA HIS A 125 14.59 -0.25 5.16
C HIS A 125 13.62 0.91 4.88
N SER A 126 12.94 1.35 5.93
CA SER A 126 12.11 2.55 5.89
C SER A 126 12.04 3.23 7.24
N ASN A 127 11.92 4.55 7.22
CA ASN A 127 11.76 5.36 8.42
C ASN A 127 10.30 5.76 8.60
N GLY A 128 9.81 5.64 9.83
CA GLY A 128 8.56 6.24 10.25
C GLY A 128 8.70 7.75 10.38
N SER A 129 7.58 8.46 10.34
CA SER A 129 7.54 9.89 10.67
C SER A 129 6.41 10.16 11.63
N SER A 130 6.78 10.50 12.87
CA SER A 130 5.82 10.85 13.91
C SER A 130 5.11 12.16 13.59
N GLU A 131 5.78 13.10 12.92
CA GLU A 131 5.14 14.33 12.42
C GLU A 131 4.06 13.99 11.38
N LEU A 132 4.39 13.18 10.36
CA LEU A 132 3.43 12.77 9.35
C LEU A 132 2.27 11.99 9.95
N THR A 133 2.55 11.10 10.90
CA THR A 133 1.54 10.32 11.61
C THR A 133 0.57 11.21 12.38
N GLN A 134 1.08 12.20 13.12
CA GLN A 134 0.25 13.16 13.85
C GLN A 134 -0.64 13.97 12.91
N ARG A 135 -0.10 14.40 11.76
CA ARG A 135 -0.86 15.11 10.72
C ARG A 135 -1.99 14.24 10.17
N VAL A 136 -1.72 12.98 9.84
CA VAL A 136 -2.75 12.04 9.36
C VAL A 136 -3.84 11.82 10.42
N LEU A 137 -3.45 11.59 11.68
CA LEU A 137 -4.40 11.42 12.78
C LEU A 137 -5.28 12.66 12.99
N ALA A 138 -4.71 13.86 12.89
CA ALA A 138 -5.45 15.11 12.97
C ALA A 138 -6.47 15.24 11.83
N CYS A 139 -6.06 14.98 10.58
CA CYS A 139 -6.97 15.02 9.44
C CYS A 139 -8.11 13.98 9.55
N LEU A 140 -7.83 12.77 10.02
CA LEU A 140 -8.85 11.75 10.24
C LEU A 140 -9.84 12.17 11.32
N LYS A 141 -9.34 12.73 12.43
CA LYS A 141 -10.18 13.26 13.51
C LYS A 141 -11.09 14.40 13.03
N GLU A 142 -10.55 15.35 12.27
CA GLU A 142 -11.32 16.46 11.68
C GLU A 142 -12.42 15.96 10.75
N ALA A 143 -12.16 14.85 10.03
CA ALA A 143 -13.15 14.18 9.19
C ALA A 143 -14.14 13.30 9.97
N GLY A 144 -14.09 13.29 11.30
CA GLY A 144 -14.97 12.49 12.15
C GLY A 144 -14.66 10.99 12.13
N MET A 145 -13.45 10.60 11.71
CA MET A 145 -12.99 9.22 11.69
C MET A 145 -12.17 8.91 12.93
N GLU A 146 -12.55 7.88 13.68
CA GLU A 146 -11.76 7.39 14.80
C GLU A 146 -10.47 6.75 14.28
N ALA A 147 -9.33 7.25 14.75
CA ALA A 147 -8.03 6.77 14.34
C ALA A 147 -7.04 6.81 15.50
N SER A 148 -6.13 5.84 15.53
CA SER A 148 -5.07 5.76 16.52
C SER A 148 -3.76 5.25 15.92
N ARG A 149 -2.65 5.59 16.56
CA ARG A 149 -1.35 5.04 16.20
C ARG A 149 -1.30 3.55 16.55
N THR A 150 -0.67 2.77 15.69
CA THR A 150 -0.45 1.34 15.92
C THR A 150 0.57 1.14 17.03
N THR A 151 0.37 0.17 17.92
CA THR A 151 1.37 -0.22 18.93
C THR A 151 2.20 -1.40 18.43
N ARG A 152 3.35 -1.66 19.07
CA ARG A 152 4.16 -2.87 18.77
C ARG A 152 3.46 -4.17 19.20
N ASP A 153 2.48 -4.06 20.10
CA ASP A 153 1.71 -5.16 20.64
C ASP A 153 0.40 -5.43 19.86
N GLU A 154 0.14 -4.67 18.79
CA GLU A 154 -1.07 -4.83 17.99
C GLU A 154 -1.16 -6.27 17.43
N PRO A 155 -2.28 -6.98 17.66
CA PRO A 155 -2.44 -8.36 17.21
C PRO A 155 -2.53 -8.42 15.68
N ARG A 156 -1.67 -9.22 15.04
CA ARG A 156 -1.53 -9.29 13.57
C ARG A 156 -0.93 -10.63 13.13
N GLY A 157 -1.22 -11.11 11.92
CA GLY A 157 -0.65 -12.38 11.43
C GLY A 157 -1.56 -13.12 10.45
N ARG A 158 -1.63 -14.46 10.55
CA ARG A 158 -2.30 -15.37 9.61
C ARG A 158 -3.76 -15.03 9.27
N ASP A 159 -4.45 -14.33 10.16
CA ASP A 159 -5.83 -13.86 10.05
C ASP A 159 -6.02 -12.42 10.56
N GLY A 160 -4.91 -11.71 10.80
CA GLY A 160 -4.94 -10.40 11.46
C GLY A 160 -5.22 -10.43 12.97
N LEU A 161 -5.20 -11.60 13.64
CA LEU A 161 -5.61 -11.75 15.05
C LEU A 161 -4.62 -12.54 15.94
N VAL A 162 -3.46 -12.97 15.43
CA VAL A 162 -2.51 -13.83 16.18
C VAL A 162 -1.32 -13.06 16.74
N GLY A 163 -1.36 -12.68 18.02
CA GLY A 163 -0.21 -12.14 18.75
C GLY A 163 0.43 -10.87 18.15
N PRO A 164 1.42 -10.26 18.83
CA PRO A 164 2.12 -9.09 18.30
C PRO A 164 2.82 -9.39 16.98
N ALA A 165 2.46 -8.70 15.90
CA ALA A 165 3.21 -8.76 14.64
C ALA A 165 3.32 -7.35 14.02
N PRO A 166 4.23 -6.50 14.55
CA PRO A 166 4.43 -5.17 14.04
C PRO A 166 5.08 -5.22 12.66
N GLY A 167 4.71 -4.27 11.82
CA GLY A 167 5.46 -3.98 10.60
C GLY A 167 4.60 -3.55 9.44
N LEU A 168 5.26 -3.27 8.32
CA LEU A 168 4.64 -2.97 7.04
C LEU A 168 4.29 -4.28 6.35
N ASP A 169 3.04 -4.46 5.93
CA ASP A 169 2.62 -5.65 5.17
C ASP A 169 3.14 -5.60 3.72
N HIS A 170 3.06 -6.73 3.02
CA HIS A 170 3.60 -6.84 1.65
C HIS A 170 2.89 -5.95 0.64
N GLY A 171 1.67 -5.53 0.93
CA GLY A 171 0.95 -4.53 0.14
C GLY A 171 1.71 -3.20 0.04
N VAL A 172 2.60 -2.93 0.99
CA VAL A 172 3.44 -1.73 1.05
C VAL A 172 4.86 -2.03 0.61
N PHE A 173 5.56 -2.94 1.31
CA PHE A 173 7.02 -3.04 1.12
C PHE A 173 7.39 -3.71 -0.21
N ILE A 174 6.60 -4.64 -0.75
CA ILE A 174 6.94 -5.29 -2.03
C ILE A 174 6.94 -4.29 -3.19
N PRO A 175 5.91 -3.45 -3.39
CA PRO A 175 5.98 -2.38 -4.39
C PRO A 175 7.11 -1.40 -4.13
N PHE A 176 7.33 -1.05 -2.85
CA PHE A 176 8.30 -0.02 -2.49
C PHE A 176 9.74 -0.46 -2.67
N MET A 177 10.04 -1.76 -2.58
CA MET A 177 11.34 -2.30 -2.98
C MET A 177 11.70 -2.02 -4.44
N LEU A 178 10.70 -1.89 -5.33
CA LEU A 178 10.91 -1.54 -6.75
C LEU A 178 10.89 -0.04 -6.99
N MET A 179 9.96 0.66 -6.34
CA MET A 179 9.79 2.11 -6.50
C MET A 179 10.94 2.89 -5.84
N PHE A 180 11.43 2.41 -4.70
CA PHE A 180 12.42 3.04 -3.83
C PHE A 180 13.48 2.00 -3.40
N PRO A 181 14.37 1.60 -4.32
CA PRO A 181 15.41 0.62 -4.01
C PRO A 181 16.44 1.20 -3.03
N GLU A 182 16.91 0.36 -2.09
CA GLU A 182 17.95 0.73 -1.13
C GLU A 182 19.24 1.22 -1.81
N GLY A 183 19.96 2.13 -1.14
CA GLY A 183 21.17 2.75 -1.69
C GLY A 183 20.92 3.92 -2.63
N ASN A 184 19.66 4.32 -2.85
CA ASN A 184 19.31 5.55 -3.54
C ASN A 184 18.85 6.62 -2.55
N GLU A 185 19.81 7.29 -1.90
CA GLU A 185 19.57 8.28 -0.83
C GLU A 185 18.71 9.49 -1.28
N LYS A 186 18.65 9.77 -2.58
CA LYS A 186 17.78 10.83 -3.14
C LYS A 186 16.31 10.39 -3.31
N ALA A 187 15.99 9.13 -3.01
CA ALA A 187 14.71 8.50 -3.36
C ALA A 187 13.85 8.05 -2.16
N PHE A 188 14.26 8.28 -0.91
CA PHE A 188 13.48 7.83 0.26
C PHE A 188 12.73 8.97 0.92
N PRO A 189 11.45 9.18 0.60
CA PRO A 189 10.58 9.99 1.44
C PRO A 189 10.30 9.28 2.76
N ASP A 190 10.05 10.04 3.81
CA ASP A 190 9.55 9.49 5.07
C ASP A 190 8.26 8.70 4.80
N THR A 191 8.18 7.47 5.31
CA THR A 191 7.07 6.58 4.96
C THR A 191 6.18 6.36 6.18
N CYS A 192 4.90 6.74 6.06
CA CYS A 192 3.88 6.34 7.00
C CYS A 192 2.87 5.46 6.30
N ARG A 193 2.57 4.29 6.86
CA ARG A 193 1.46 3.46 6.38
C ARG A 193 0.22 3.78 7.20
N SER A 194 -0.87 4.07 6.52
CA SER A 194 -2.19 4.09 7.11
C SER A 194 -2.94 2.82 6.72
N SER A 195 -3.69 2.24 7.65
CA SER A 195 -4.65 1.19 7.33
C SER A 195 -6.03 1.80 7.15
N LEU A 196 -6.77 1.36 6.14
CA LEU A 196 -8.22 1.58 6.09
C LEU A 196 -8.91 0.23 6.32
N HIS A 197 -8.98 -0.19 7.59
CA HIS A 197 -10.03 -1.11 8.02
C HIS A 197 -10.29 -1.01 9.51
N GLY A 198 -11.13 -0.05 9.88
CA GLY A 198 -12.23 -0.30 10.81
C GLY A 198 -13.47 -0.43 9.94
N ARG A 199 -14.16 -1.58 10.02
CA ARG A 199 -15.42 -1.89 9.32
C ARG A 199 -16.14 -0.63 8.83
N LEU A 200 -16.04 -0.29 7.53
CA LEU A 200 -16.77 0.84 6.97
C LEU A 200 -18.26 0.61 7.31
N PRO A 201 -18.96 1.56 7.94
CA PRO A 201 -20.37 1.39 8.25
C PRO A 201 -21.17 1.39 6.93
N GLY A 202 -21.31 0.21 6.34
CA GLY A 202 -22.32 -0.03 5.32
C GLY A 202 -23.70 0.07 5.97
N PRO A 203 -24.71 0.61 5.27
CA PRO A 203 -26.06 0.67 5.80
C PRO A 203 -26.63 -0.75 5.86
N GLY A 204 -26.71 -1.33 7.05
CA GLY A 204 -27.45 -2.58 7.30
C GLY A 204 -26.58 -3.76 7.72
N ALA A 205 -26.22 -3.80 9.00
CA ALA A 205 -25.69 -5.00 9.64
C ALA A 205 -26.75 -6.13 9.67
N LYS A 206 -26.44 -7.33 9.14
CA LYS A 206 -26.87 -8.65 9.71
C LYS A 206 -25.93 -9.81 9.29
N HIS A 207 -25.37 -10.47 10.31
CA HIS A 207 -24.74 -11.81 10.40
C HIS A 207 -23.28 -12.10 9.95
N PRO A 208 -22.53 -12.92 10.74
CA PRO A 208 -21.15 -13.32 10.47
C PRO A 208 -21.09 -14.61 9.62
N ILE A 209 -20.28 -14.60 8.55
CA ILE A 209 -19.98 -15.79 7.75
C ILE A 209 -18.68 -16.41 8.30
N ARG A 210 -18.74 -17.65 8.78
CA ARG A 210 -17.57 -18.49 9.09
C ARG A 210 -16.88 -18.93 7.79
N PRO A 211 -15.54 -18.92 7.67
CA PRO A 211 -14.88 -19.54 6.54
C PRO A 211 -14.58 -21.01 6.85
N SER A 212 -15.45 -21.90 6.38
CA SER A 212 -15.10 -23.30 6.14
C SER A 212 -14.94 -23.50 4.63
N GLY A 213 -13.74 -23.91 4.19
CA GLY A 213 -13.55 -24.53 2.88
C GLY A 213 -12.64 -23.78 1.92
N ARG A 214 -11.53 -24.46 1.56
CA ARG A 214 -10.72 -24.35 0.33
C ARG A 214 -10.51 -22.95 -0.25
N CYS A 215 -9.30 -22.43 -0.03
CA CYS A 215 -8.71 -21.38 -0.87
C CYS A 215 -8.52 -21.89 -2.31
N SER A 216 -9.50 -21.61 -3.15
CA SER A 216 -9.35 -21.49 -4.60
C SER A 216 -10.04 -20.19 -4.98
N ALA A 217 -9.32 -19.07 -5.00
CA ALA A 217 -9.82 -17.79 -5.49
C ALA A 217 -9.30 -17.55 -6.91
N PRO A 218 -10.17 -17.47 -7.93
CA PRO A 218 -9.77 -17.01 -9.26
C PRO A 218 -9.64 -15.49 -9.26
N SER A 219 -8.70 -15.01 -10.08
CA SER A 219 -8.39 -13.62 -10.36
C SER A 219 -9.63 -12.77 -10.67
N ARG A 220 -9.88 -11.74 -9.86
CA ARG A 220 -10.55 -10.51 -10.31
C ARG A 220 -9.83 -9.31 -9.69
N ASN A 221 -9.02 -8.68 -10.53
CA ASN A 221 -8.53 -7.33 -10.32
C ASN A 221 -9.70 -6.32 -10.40
N LEU A 222 -9.54 -5.23 -9.65
CA LEU A 222 -10.31 -3.97 -9.64
C LEU A 222 -11.52 -3.92 -8.68
N ASP A 223 -11.31 -3.11 -7.62
CA ASP A 223 -12.29 -2.35 -6.81
C ASP A 223 -13.40 -3.15 -6.07
N PRO A 224 -13.08 -3.84 -4.96
CA PRO A 224 -14.10 -4.39 -4.06
C PRO A 224 -14.60 -3.38 -3.00
N PHE A 225 -14.09 -2.14 -2.97
CA PHE A 225 -14.25 -1.25 -1.81
C PHE A 225 -15.13 -0.01 -2.03
N GLY A 226 -15.61 0.26 -3.25
CA GLY A 226 -16.64 1.29 -3.47
C GLY A 226 -16.21 2.71 -3.07
N TRP A 227 -14.91 3.02 -3.17
CA TRP A 227 -14.35 4.36 -2.85
C TRP A 227 -14.92 5.50 -3.71
N ARG A 228 -15.63 5.16 -4.80
CA ARG A 228 -16.10 6.10 -5.82
C ARG A 228 -17.23 7.02 -5.33
N ASP A 229 -18.00 6.61 -4.32
CA ASP A 229 -19.27 7.26 -3.96
C ASP A 229 -19.32 7.84 -2.52
N HIS A 230 -18.19 7.91 -1.80
CA HIS A 230 -18.21 8.44 -0.43
C HIS A 230 -18.23 9.99 -0.40
N PRO A 231 -19.24 10.64 0.21
CA PRO A 231 -19.44 12.09 0.15
C PRO A 231 -18.36 12.95 0.84
N HIS A 232 -17.44 12.31 1.59
CA HIS A 232 -16.42 12.99 2.38
C HIS A 232 -15.06 13.15 1.68
N PHE A 233 -14.87 12.58 0.47
CA PHE A 233 -13.70 12.84 -0.37
C PHE A 233 -13.92 14.06 -1.29
N ARG A 234 -14.26 15.22 -0.71
CA ARG A 234 -14.20 16.52 -1.41
C ARG A 234 -12.98 17.31 -0.94
N ARG A 235 -12.34 17.94 -1.93
CA ARG A 235 -11.08 18.70 -1.87
C ARG A 235 -10.92 19.56 -0.61
N PHE A 236 -9.73 19.53 -0.02
CA PHE A 236 -9.22 20.61 0.84
C PHE A 236 -8.60 21.72 -0.04
N PRO A 237 -8.69 23.00 0.36
CA PRO A 237 -8.07 24.13 -0.32
C PRO A 237 -6.54 24.04 -0.36
#